data_AF-A0A7U9R4W4-F1
#
_entry.id   AF-A0A7U9R4W4-F1
#
_cell.length_a   1.000
_cell.length_b   1.000
_cell.length_c   1.000
_cell.angle_alpha   90.00
_cell.angle_beta   90.00
_cell.angle_gamma   90.00
#
_symmetry.space_group_name_H-M   'P 1'
#
loop_
_entity.id
_entity.type
_entity.pdbx_description
1 polymer ?
#
loop_
_entity_poly.entity_id
_entity_poly.type
_entity_poly.pdbx_seq_one_letter_code
_entity_poly.pdbx_strand_id
1 'polypeptide(L)'
;MRKYNSTFKTAFISEAGNRLENNDYFGFVELDKYACYVIADGITDMRNSESARVAIEAVVNAFQNEPGISRSKVKGYLRSANNELLKGRSYEKLKASVTVVVTDYQKCRYGYAGNTRFRLYRDGRNLISSFDMSLSQDLVKEEKLPGDKLAEHEERNNLYSYFGRKRFNPFISKKIKLKDSDIITLYTRGIWENVDEGELADVFAETGDNPIEECDKVEDLLLSRQPDNLDNYTFAAIYIDKVFTDPNRKKRIKKIILICAVVLIVILVLCLVVFLWRRDRARKREDMEQHFSNVEIYMEDNNFIRARQECEKALELAGKLKDEELKERYNAYLISLEALLSADESYEEGDYTEAKDAYLTAKARARYADNAGLSYMEKRLDQIGEYEQVFDSIALGDSLLELDSYELAEEKYLEAKNIAASIYFADGKQQALDALDALYGEWSAAREELEAQSAQEAAAQTSAADIVKQGDEVYGQGDYDGAMVFYLIALEKYSDLEDTAQIAFLNKKIIALNEKQEEVEARLEEARMLEEQARLFDEQNDYEQAKAQYQYAKAIYTELGKDNKANEVQGKVDIIDTKTDKQEKEEAREAAENAKDTVSGNDLNDG
;
A
#
# COMPACT_ATOMS: atom_id res chain seq x y z
N MET A 1 -23.03 19.00 -71.80
CA MET A 1 -22.16 18.75 -72.96
C MET A 1 -21.08 19.82 -72.98
N ARG A 2 -19.80 19.50 -73.22
CA ARG A 2 -18.70 20.48 -73.04
C ARG A 2 -18.58 21.39 -74.25
N LYS A 3 -18.60 20.83 -75.46
CA LYS A 3 -18.54 21.55 -76.74
C LYS A 3 -19.54 22.70 -76.80
N TYR A 4 -20.82 22.45 -76.51
CA TYR A 4 -21.88 23.48 -76.49
C TYR A 4 -21.69 24.62 -75.48
N ASN A 5 -20.83 24.43 -74.47
CA ASN A 5 -20.54 25.42 -73.44
C ASN A 5 -19.13 26.01 -73.59
N SER A 6 -18.54 25.85 -74.76
CA SER A 6 -17.25 26.40 -75.19
C SER A 6 -17.36 26.87 -76.63
N THR A 7 -16.49 27.80 -77.04
CA THR A 7 -16.50 28.34 -78.39
C THR A 7 -15.07 28.26 -78.92
N PHE A 8 -14.87 27.38 -79.90
CA PHE A 8 -13.60 27.15 -80.58
C PHE A 8 -13.86 27.46 -82.07
N LYS A 9 -13.08 28.38 -82.65
CA LYS A 9 -13.14 28.71 -84.08
C LYS A 9 -11.85 28.26 -84.74
N THR A 10 -11.93 27.56 -85.87
CA THR A 10 -10.75 27.03 -86.56
C THR A 10 -10.76 27.50 -88.01
N ALA A 11 -9.62 28.01 -88.46
CA ALA A 11 -9.34 28.29 -89.87
C ALA A 11 -7.96 27.75 -90.22
N PHE A 12 -7.73 27.49 -91.51
CA PHE A 12 -6.44 27.04 -92.01
C PHE A 12 -6.28 27.40 -93.48
N ILE A 13 -5.03 27.47 -93.92
CA ILE A 13 -4.57 27.56 -95.30
C ILE A 13 -3.64 26.39 -95.58
N SER A 14 -3.67 25.85 -96.80
CA SER A 14 -2.84 24.71 -97.19
C SER A 14 -2.64 24.69 -98.69
N GLU A 15 -1.43 24.95 -99.14
CA GLU A 15 -1.11 25.16 -100.55
C GLU A 15 0.14 24.39 -100.98
N ALA A 16 0.18 24.06 -102.28
CA ALA A 16 1.28 23.29 -102.85
C ALA A 16 2.59 24.09 -103.00
N GLY A 17 2.52 25.43 -102.99
CA GLY A 17 3.68 26.28 -103.27
C GLY A 17 4.18 26.09 -104.71
N ASN A 18 5.49 25.94 -104.89
CA ASN A 18 6.11 25.63 -106.18
C ASN A 18 6.11 24.13 -106.52
N ARG A 19 5.55 23.27 -105.67
CA ARG A 19 5.47 21.82 -105.92
C ARG A 19 4.29 21.47 -106.82
N LEU A 20 4.36 20.30 -107.46
CA LEU A 20 3.27 19.77 -108.30
C LEU A 20 2.05 19.32 -107.49
N GLU A 21 2.26 18.90 -106.25
CA GLU A 21 1.22 18.36 -105.36
C GLU A 21 1.46 18.89 -103.94
N ASN A 22 0.38 19.04 -103.17
CA ASN A 22 0.43 19.39 -101.75
C ASN A 22 0.51 18.13 -100.90
N ASN A 23 1.66 17.91 -100.25
CA ASN A 23 1.88 16.78 -99.34
C ASN A 23 1.67 17.14 -97.86
N ASP A 24 1.25 18.36 -97.56
CA ASP A 24 0.82 18.74 -96.22
C ASP A 24 -0.67 18.45 -96.03
N TYR A 25 -1.06 18.23 -94.78
CA TYR A 25 -2.47 18.03 -94.47
C TYR A 25 -2.79 18.57 -93.08
N PHE A 26 -3.96 19.18 -92.95
CA PHE A 26 -4.55 19.58 -91.68
C PHE A 26 -5.94 18.95 -91.54
N GLY A 27 -6.22 18.38 -90.37
CA GLY A 27 -7.50 17.75 -90.10
C GLY A 27 -7.86 17.86 -88.62
N PHE A 28 -9.17 17.96 -88.35
CA PHE A 28 -9.65 18.07 -86.99
C PHE A 28 -11.01 17.38 -86.79
N VAL A 29 -11.27 16.97 -85.55
CA VAL A 29 -12.55 16.39 -85.12
C VAL A 29 -12.93 16.94 -83.76
N GLU A 30 -14.13 17.50 -83.67
CA GLU A 30 -14.66 18.09 -82.45
C GLU A 30 -15.90 17.35 -81.93
N LEU A 31 -15.69 16.48 -80.94
CA LEU A 31 -16.73 15.72 -80.24
C LEU A 31 -17.31 16.51 -79.06
N ASP A 32 -18.40 16.02 -78.46
CA ASP A 32 -19.09 16.68 -77.34
C ASP A 32 -18.22 16.97 -76.10
N LYS A 33 -17.23 16.12 -75.85
CA LYS A 33 -16.37 16.17 -74.65
C LYS A 33 -14.91 16.48 -74.95
N TYR A 34 -14.46 16.26 -76.18
CA TYR A 34 -13.08 16.42 -76.59
C TYR A 34 -13.00 16.91 -78.03
N ALA A 35 -11.93 17.62 -78.39
CA ALA A 35 -11.56 17.88 -79.77
C ALA A 35 -10.11 17.47 -80.03
N CYS A 36 -9.82 17.11 -81.27
CA CYS A 36 -8.50 16.72 -81.76
C CYS A 36 -8.18 17.51 -83.03
N TYR A 37 -7.03 18.18 -83.05
CA TYR A 37 -6.50 18.90 -84.20
C TYR A 37 -5.17 18.27 -84.58
N VAL A 38 -4.94 18.03 -85.86
CA VAL A 38 -3.75 17.36 -86.35
C VAL A 38 -3.24 18.09 -87.57
N ILE A 39 -1.94 18.40 -87.56
CA ILE A 39 -1.23 18.90 -88.73
C ILE A 39 -0.10 17.94 -89.08
N ALA A 40 0.09 17.68 -90.37
CA ALA A 40 1.11 16.79 -90.87
C ALA A 40 1.80 17.36 -92.11
N ASP A 41 3.10 17.12 -92.19
CA ASP A 41 3.98 17.45 -93.31
C ASP A 41 4.60 16.14 -93.84
N GLY A 42 4.39 15.86 -95.13
CA GLY A 42 4.87 14.66 -95.81
C GLY A 42 6.34 14.76 -96.23
N ILE A 43 7.25 14.32 -95.36
CA ILE A 43 8.71 14.43 -95.57
C ILE A 43 9.35 13.30 -96.40
N THR A 44 8.73 12.91 -97.52
CA THR A 44 9.24 11.85 -98.40
C THR A 44 9.34 12.29 -99.86
N ASP A 45 10.41 11.88 -100.54
CA ASP A 45 10.68 12.22 -101.95
C ASP A 45 9.88 11.38 -102.95
N MET A 46 8.85 10.66 -102.48
CA MET A 46 8.01 9.80 -103.32
C MET A 46 6.93 10.64 -103.98
N ARG A 47 6.83 10.58 -105.32
CA ARG A 47 5.71 11.20 -106.06
C ARG A 47 4.40 10.56 -105.62
N ASN A 48 3.34 11.37 -105.50
CA ASN A 48 2.00 10.95 -105.09
C ASN A 48 1.98 10.32 -103.68
N SER A 49 2.76 10.87 -102.74
CA SER A 49 2.84 10.33 -101.38
C SER A 49 1.71 10.84 -100.50
N GLU A 50 0.87 9.93 -100.04
CA GLU A 50 -0.23 10.24 -99.11
C GLU A 50 0.23 10.24 -97.63
N SER A 51 1.50 10.53 -97.34
CA SER A 51 2.08 10.38 -96.00
C SER A 51 1.36 11.20 -94.93
N ALA A 52 1.11 12.49 -95.19
CA ALA A 52 0.41 13.37 -94.25
C ALA A 52 -1.07 12.95 -94.05
N ARG A 53 -1.77 12.62 -95.15
CA ARG A 53 -3.16 12.16 -95.10
C ARG A 53 -3.31 10.87 -94.31
N VAL A 54 -2.51 9.85 -94.61
CA VAL A 54 -2.52 8.55 -93.89
C VAL A 54 -2.24 8.75 -92.40
N ALA A 55 -1.28 9.61 -92.07
CA ALA A 55 -0.97 9.93 -90.67
C ALA A 55 -2.16 10.56 -89.94
N ILE A 56 -2.82 11.54 -90.56
CA ILE A 56 -3.97 12.23 -89.98
C ILE A 56 -5.16 11.29 -89.82
N GLU A 57 -5.51 10.51 -90.85
CA GLU A 57 -6.58 9.51 -90.78
C GLU A 57 -6.36 8.53 -89.61
N ALA A 58 -5.12 8.04 -89.45
CA ALA A 58 -4.76 7.14 -88.37
C ALA A 58 -4.91 7.78 -86.97
N VAL A 59 -4.52 9.06 -86.81
CA VAL A 59 -4.71 9.80 -85.56
C VAL A 59 -6.19 10.02 -85.28
N VAL A 60 -6.93 10.50 -86.28
CA VAL A 60 -8.36 10.82 -86.17
C VAL A 60 -9.17 9.58 -85.81
N ASN A 61 -8.94 8.46 -86.48
CA ASN A 61 -9.59 7.19 -86.18
C ASN A 61 -9.27 6.70 -84.76
N ALA A 62 -8.00 6.75 -84.35
CA ALA A 62 -7.60 6.37 -83.00
C ALA A 62 -8.23 7.27 -81.93
N PHE A 63 -8.36 8.57 -82.20
CA PHE A 63 -9.02 9.52 -81.32
C PHE A 63 -10.52 9.28 -81.22
N GLN A 64 -11.22 9.08 -82.34
CA GLN A 64 -12.67 8.83 -82.35
C GLN A 64 -13.03 7.53 -81.61
N ASN A 65 -12.22 6.48 -81.76
CA ASN A 65 -12.41 5.20 -81.08
C ASN A 65 -12.27 5.30 -79.57
N GLU A 66 -11.29 6.07 -79.09
CA GLU A 66 -11.05 6.19 -77.66
C GLU A 66 -10.65 7.62 -77.24
N PRO A 67 -11.59 8.59 -77.22
CA PRO A 67 -11.29 10.00 -76.97
C PRO A 67 -10.73 10.27 -75.57
N GLY A 68 -9.63 11.01 -75.47
CA GLY A 68 -9.08 11.43 -74.19
C GLY A 68 -7.77 12.21 -74.24
N ILE A 69 -7.54 12.99 -73.18
CA ILE A 69 -6.40 13.93 -73.06
C ILE A 69 -5.26 13.43 -72.15
N SER A 70 -5.28 12.14 -71.77
CA SER A 70 -4.22 11.58 -70.93
C SER A 70 -2.93 11.42 -71.74
N ARG A 71 -1.77 11.37 -71.06
CA ARG A 71 -0.47 11.16 -71.73
C ARG A 71 -0.48 9.86 -72.53
N SER A 72 -1.11 8.82 -71.98
CA SER A 72 -1.20 7.50 -72.60
C SER A 72 -2.06 7.52 -73.88
N LYS A 73 -3.19 8.26 -73.85
CA LYS A 73 -4.08 8.41 -75.01
C LYS A 73 -3.40 9.11 -76.18
N VAL A 74 -2.79 10.28 -75.94
CA VAL A 74 -2.05 11.02 -76.97
C VAL A 74 -0.88 10.19 -77.51
N LYS A 75 -0.16 9.44 -76.65
CA LYS A 75 0.86 8.49 -77.09
C LYS A 75 0.30 7.40 -78.01
N GLY A 76 -0.89 6.89 -77.67
CA GLY A 76 -1.62 5.91 -78.48
C GLY A 76 -1.94 6.43 -79.87
N TYR A 77 -2.46 7.66 -79.98
CA TYR A 77 -2.78 8.29 -81.26
C TYR A 77 -1.53 8.46 -82.15
N LEU A 78 -0.44 8.99 -81.59
CA LEU A 78 0.83 9.16 -82.30
C LEU A 78 1.42 7.81 -82.73
N ARG A 79 1.33 6.77 -81.88
CA ARG A 79 1.76 5.41 -82.23
C ARG A 79 0.92 4.78 -83.33
N SER A 80 -0.39 5.02 -83.32
CA SER A 80 -1.30 4.54 -84.37
C SER A 80 -0.85 5.05 -85.73
N ALA A 81 -0.62 6.36 -85.85
CA ALA A 81 -0.10 6.95 -87.08
C ALA A 81 1.27 6.40 -87.48
N ASN A 82 2.23 6.31 -86.55
CA ASN A 82 3.55 5.75 -86.88
C ASN A 82 3.47 4.29 -87.35
N ASN A 83 2.55 3.49 -86.79
CA ASN A 83 2.35 2.11 -87.21
C ASN A 83 1.72 2.02 -88.60
N GLU A 84 0.75 2.87 -88.94
CA GLU A 84 0.16 2.91 -90.29
C GLU A 84 1.21 3.28 -91.35
N LEU A 85 2.03 4.30 -91.10
CA LEU A 85 3.13 4.71 -91.99
C LEU A 85 4.21 3.63 -92.15
N LEU A 86 4.34 2.71 -91.19
CA LEU A 86 5.29 1.59 -91.23
C LEU A 86 4.79 0.35 -92.00
N LYS A 87 3.52 0.29 -92.41
CA LYS A 87 2.95 -0.88 -93.11
C LYS A 87 3.49 -1.06 -94.54
N GLY A 88 4.06 -0.02 -95.14
CA GLY A 88 4.66 -0.07 -96.49
C GLY A 88 5.93 -0.95 -96.58
N ARG A 89 6.26 -1.42 -97.78
CA ARG A 89 7.51 -2.18 -98.04
C ARG A 89 8.73 -1.30 -97.82
N SER A 90 9.93 -1.89 -97.67
CA SER A 90 11.11 -1.16 -97.14
C SER A 90 11.55 0.09 -97.94
N TYR A 91 11.27 0.14 -99.26
CA TYR A 91 11.57 1.28 -100.14
C TYR A 91 10.37 2.22 -100.34
N GLU A 92 9.18 1.87 -99.83
CA GLU A 92 7.91 2.63 -99.91
C GLU A 92 7.49 3.18 -98.54
N LYS A 93 8.42 3.27 -97.57
CA LYS A 93 8.06 3.74 -96.23
C LYS A 93 7.72 5.22 -96.27
N LEU A 94 6.43 5.49 -96.08
CA LEU A 94 5.88 6.82 -95.89
C LEU A 94 6.50 7.46 -94.64
N LYS A 95 6.81 8.75 -94.73
CA LYS A 95 7.42 9.52 -93.64
C LYS A 95 6.66 10.83 -93.49
N ALA A 96 6.41 11.22 -92.24
CA ALA A 96 5.73 12.47 -91.96
C ALA A 96 6.26 13.12 -90.67
N SER A 97 6.19 14.43 -90.60
CA SER A 97 6.24 15.22 -89.37
C SER A 97 4.81 15.51 -88.93
N VAL A 98 4.41 15.16 -87.71
CA VAL A 98 3.01 15.28 -87.27
C VAL A 98 2.91 15.87 -85.88
N THR A 99 1.99 16.80 -85.70
CA THR A 99 1.62 17.39 -84.41
C THR A 99 0.14 17.18 -84.16
N VAL A 100 -0.18 16.62 -82.98
CA VAL A 100 -1.54 16.32 -82.52
C VAL A 100 -1.85 17.15 -81.29
N VAL A 101 -2.95 17.89 -81.28
CA VAL A 101 -3.47 18.65 -80.15
C VAL A 101 -4.82 18.09 -79.73
N VAL A 102 -4.93 17.63 -78.48
CA VAL A 102 -6.19 17.14 -77.92
C VAL A 102 -6.64 18.05 -76.79
N THR A 103 -7.90 18.50 -76.83
CA THR A 103 -8.51 19.34 -75.80
C THR A 103 -9.75 18.68 -75.22
N ASP A 104 -10.01 18.91 -73.92
CA ASP A 104 -11.26 18.54 -73.25
C ASP A 104 -12.18 19.75 -73.02
N TYR A 105 -11.94 20.80 -73.81
CA TYR A 105 -12.49 22.15 -73.73
C TYR A 105 -12.16 22.92 -72.44
N GLN A 106 -11.33 22.37 -71.54
CA GLN A 106 -10.78 23.08 -70.36
C GLN A 106 -9.26 23.15 -70.39
N LYS A 107 -8.65 22.10 -70.92
CA LYS A 107 -7.21 21.89 -71.01
C LYS A 107 -6.91 21.31 -72.37
N CYS A 108 -5.74 21.62 -72.90
CA CYS A 108 -5.18 20.92 -74.05
C CYS A 108 -3.93 20.11 -73.66
N ARG A 109 -3.58 19.16 -74.52
CA ARG A 109 -2.31 18.44 -74.51
C ARG A 109 -1.93 18.22 -75.96
N TYR A 110 -0.74 18.66 -76.34
CA TYR A 110 -0.18 18.36 -77.64
C TYR A 110 0.92 17.30 -77.55
N GLY A 111 1.15 16.59 -78.65
CA GLY A 111 2.30 15.73 -78.84
C GLY A 111 2.66 15.66 -80.31
N TYR A 112 3.95 15.48 -80.59
CA TYR A 112 4.46 15.59 -81.95
C TYR A 112 5.73 14.77 -82.13
N ALA A 113 6.07 14.50 -83.39
CA ALA A 113 7.41 14.09 -83.81
C ALA A 113 7.70 14.67 -85.19
N GLY A 114 8.93 15.13 -85.39
CA GLY A 114 9.34 15.89 -86.57
C GLY A 114 9.45 17.39 -86.30
N ASN A 115 9.15 18.19 -87.31
CA ASN A 115 9.33 19.66 -87.35
C ASN A 115 8.04 20.43 -87.71
N THR A 116 6.86 19.80 -87.59
CA THR A 116 5.63 20.60 -87.51
C THR A 116 5.55 21.27 -86.16
N ARG A 117 5.15 22.54 -86.15
CA ARG A 117 5.25 23.39 -84.96
C ARG A 117 3.88 23.66 -84.35
N PHE A 118 3.86 23.72 -83.02
CA PHE A 118 2.75 24.12 -82.17
C PHE A 118 3.12 25.40 -81.43
N ARG A 119 2.20 26.37 -81.43
CA ARG A 119 2.26 27.52 -80.53
C ARG A 119 0.95 27.75 -79.81
N LEU A 120 1.06 28.36 -78.63
CA LEU A 120 -0.07 28.88 -77.87
C LEU A 120 0.20 30.35 -77.56
N TYR A 121 -0.63 31.22 -78.10
CA TYR A 121 -0.65 32.65 -77.78
C TYR A 121 -1.73 32.94 -76.74
N ARG A 122 -1.43 33.88 -75.86
CA ARG A 122 -2.35 34.39 -74.83
C ARG A 122 -2.10 35.88 -74.64
N ASP A 123 -3.15 36.67 -74.68
CA ASP A 123 -3.08 38.13 -74.51
C ASP A 123 -2.03 38.76 -75.45
N GLY A 124 -2.00 38.31 -76.72
CA GLY A 124 -1.06 38.77 -77.75
C GLY A 124 0.40 38.31 -77.59
N ARG A 125 0.70 37.38 -76.66
CA ARG A 125 2.05 36.90 -76.40
C ARG A 125 2.18 35.39 -76.57
N ASN A 126 3.30 34.95 -77.14
CA ASN A 126 3.64 33.54 -77.23
C ASN A 126 3.92 32.96 -75.82
N LEU A 127 3.11 31.99 -75.39
CA LEU A 127 3.21 31.35 -74.08
C LEU A 127 3.94 30.02 -74.14
N ILE A 128 3.72 29.23 -75.20
CA ILE A 128 4.28 27.89 -75.36
C ILE A 128 4.65 27.69 -76.83
N SER A 129 5.82 27.13 -77.07
CA SER A 129 6.27 26.69 -78.39
C SER A 129 6.76 25.23 -78.34
N SER A 130 6.50 24.48 -79.41
CA SER A 130 7.23 23.23 -79.67
C SER A 130 8.64 23.52 -80.17
N PHE A 131 9.50 22.52 -80.10
CA PHE A 131 10.86 22.55 -80.65
C PHE A 131 11.02 21.44 -81.67
N ASP A 132 11.69 21.72 -82.78
CA ASP A 132 11.86 20.73 -83.84
C ASP A 132 12.68 19.53 -83.33
N MET A 133 12.35 18.32 -83.76
CA MET A 133 13.15 17.13 -83.45
C MET A 133 14.31 16.95 -84.43
N SER A 134 15.12 18.00 -84.59
CA SER A 134 16.30 18.04 -85.47
C SER A 134 17.61 18.05 -84.68
N LEU A 135 18.69 17.61 -85.31
CA LEU A 135 20.02 17.56 -84.67
C LEU A 135 20.52 18.95 -84.27
N SER A 136 20.30 19.95 -85.12
CA SER A 136 20.61 21.36 -84.86
C SER A 136 19.85 21.93 -83.66
N GLN A 137 18.59 21.54 -83.46
CA GLN A 137 17.81 21.98 -82.31
C GLN A 137 18.33 21.40 -80.98
N ASP A 138 18.84 20.16 -80.99
CA ASP A 138 19.50 19.55 -79.82
C ASP A 138 20.83 20.25 -79.51
N LEU A 139 21.64 20.59 -80.52
CA LEU A 139 22.89 21.36 -80.37
C LEU A 139 22.65 22.74 -79.74
N VAL A 140 21.64 23.49 -80.21
CA VAL A 140 21.30 24.81 -79.63
C VAL A 140 20.90 24.71 -78.15
N LYS A 141 20.21 23.63 -77.79
CA LYS A 141 19.78 23.39 -76.41
C LYS A 141 20.95 23.01 -75.49
N GLU A 142 21.93 22.26 -76.00
CA GLU A 142 23.12 21.85 -75.25
C GLU A 142 24.18 22.97 -75.16
N GLU A 143 24.37 23.75 -76.22
CA GLU A 143 25.43 24.76 -76.34
C GLU A 143 24.99 26.20 -76.04
N LYS A 144 23.69 26.45 -75.77
CA LYS A 144 23.11 27.79 -75.52
C LYS A 144 23.40 28.83 -76.62
N LEU A 145 23.35 28.41 -77.88
CA LEU A 145 23.56 29.30 -79.02
C LEU A 145 22.35 30.27 -79.19
N PRO A 146 22.56 31.51 -79.70
CA PRO A 146 21.47 32.43 -80.03
C PRO A 146 20.55 31.85 -81.11
N GLY A 147 19.23 32.07 -80.97
CA GLY A 147 18.20 31.52 -81.88
C GLY A 147 18.40 31.88 -83.35
N ASP A 148 18.95 33.07 -83.64
CA ASP A 148 19.20 33.56 -85.00
C ASP A 148 20.18 32.66 -85.77
N LYS A 149 21.13 32.01 -85.08
CA LYS A 149 22.08 31.06 -85.70
C LYS A 149 21.46 29.70 -86.03
N LEU A 150 20.31 29.36 -85.44
CA LEU A 150 19.59 28.12 -85.75
C LEU A 150 18.86 28.23 -87.08
N ALA A 151 18.37 29.43 -87.43
CA ALA A 151 17.61 29.66 -88.65
C ALA A 151 18.42 29.37 -89.92
N GLU A 152 19.73 29.61 -89.87
CA GLU A 152 20.69 29.47 -90.98
C GLU A 152 21.49 28.16 -90.96
N HIS A 153 21.22 27.23 -90.02
CA HIS A 153 22.04 26.03 -89.84
C HIS A 153 21.76 24.95 -90.90
N GLU A 154 22.80 24.38 -91.52
CA GLU A 154 22.68 23.36 -92.58
C GLU A 154 21.86 22.12 -92.13
N GLU A 155 22.09 21.64 -90.90
CA GLU A 155 21.38 20.51 -90.29
C GLU A 155 19.99 20.88 -89.68
N ARG A 156 19.40 22.05 -90.00
CA ARG A 156 18.07 22.46 -89.51
C ARG A 156 16.96 21.47 -89.87
N ASN A 157 17.10 20.82 -91.03
CA ASN A 157 16.13 19.86 -91.57
C ASN A 157 16.46 18.38 -91.28
N ASN A 158 17.56 18.07 -90.58
CA ASN A 158 17.94 16.70 -90.28
C ASN A 158 17.26 16.18 -89.00
N LEU A 159 16.16 15.45 -89.18
CA LEU A 159 15.29 15.01 -88.10
C LEU A 159 15.78 13.72 -87.41
N TYR A 160 16.08 13.79 -86.11
CA TYR A 160 16.39 12.60 -85.32
C TYR A 160 15.15 11.82 -84.87
N SER A 161 13.93 12.35 -85.04
CA SER A 161 12.65 11.67 -84.74
C SER A 161 11.52 12.22 -85.62
N TYR A 162 10.80 11.32 -86.30
CA TYR A 162 9.71 11.59 -87.24
C TYR A 162 8.82 10.31 -87.35
N PHE A 163 7.70 10.34 -88.08
CA PHE A 163 6.82 9.19 -88.24
C PHE A 163 7.23 8.28 -89.41
N GLY A 164 6.99 6.97 -89.32
CA GLY A 164 7.42 5.99 -90.33
C GLY A 164 8.77 5.31 -90.02
N ARG A 165 9.19 5.34 -88.75
CA ARG A 165 10.46 4.72 -88.27
C ARG A 165 10.23 3.75 -87.12
N LYS A 166 11.10 2.74 -87.01
CA LYS A 166 11.03 1.72 -85.95
C LYS A 166 11.30 2.29 -84.55
N ARG A 167 12.30 3.17 -84.40
CA ARG A 167 12.66 3.81 -83.11
C ARG A 167 11.88 5.12 -82.92
N PHE A 168 10.58 5.02 -82.66
CA PHE A 168 9.68 6.17 -82.58
C PHE A 168 9.51 6.69 -81.14
N ASN A 169 10.03 7.90 -80.89
CA ASN A 169 9.98 8.58 -79.60
C ASN A 169 9.34 9.98 -79.76
N PRO A 170 7.99 10.07 -79.75
CA PRO A 170 7.31 11.36 -79.85
C PRO A 170 7.37 12.14 -78.54
N PHE A 171 7.35 13.46 -78.64
CA PHE A 171 7.17 14.35 -77.50
C PHE A 171 5.70 14.39 -77.10
N ILE A 172 5.45 14.50 -75.80
CA ILE A 172 4.10 14.72 -75.28
C ILE A 172 4.19 15.72 -74.14
N SER A 173 3.44 16.81 -74.26
CA SER A 173 3.38 17.89 -73.28
C SER A 173 2.70 17.48 -71.96
N LYS A 174 2.78 18.33 -70.93
CA LYS A 174 1.90 18.28 -69.74
C LYS A 174 0.49 18.76 -70.12
N LYS A 175 -0.51 18.62 -69.24
CA LYS A 175 -1.82 19.23 -69.50
C LYS A 175 -1.69 20.75 -69.35
N ILE A 176 -2.05 21.49 -70.38
CA ILE A 176 -2.03 22.95 -70.42
C ILE A 176 -3.44 23.45 -70.14
N LYS A 177 -3.59 24.39 -69.22
CA LYS A 177 -4.91 24.99 -68.92
C LYS A 177 -5.20 26.09 -69.93
N LEU A 178 -6.33 25.96 -70.62
CA LEU A 178 -6.82 26.95 -71.55
C LEU A 178 -7.50 28.09 -70.80
N LYS A 179 -7.46 29.28 -71.39
CA LYS A 179 -8.23 30.46 -71.00
C LYS A 179 -9.00 30.97 -72.21
N ASP A 180 -10.00 31.79 -71.92
CA ASP A 180 -10.72 32.55 -72.94
C ASP A 180 -9.71 33.46 -73.66
N SER A 181 -9.87 33.62 -74.98
CA SER A 181 -8.96 34.34 -75.88
C SER A 181 -7.58 33.70 -76.10
N ASP A 182 -7.39 32.43 -75.73
CA ASP A 182 -6.20 31.67 -76.14
C ASP A 182 -6.26 31.37 -77.66
N ILE A 183 -5.11 31.44 -78.34
CA ILE A 183 -4.98 31.07 -79.76
C ILE A 183 -3.95 29.95 -79.87
N ILE A 184 -4.34 28.82 -80.43
CA ILE A 184 -3.41 27.74 -80.78
C ILE A 184 -3.10 27.85 -82.27
N THR A 185 -1.81 27.87 -82.63
CA THR A 185 -1.39 27.79 -84.03
C THR A 185 -0.59 26.53 -84.30
N LEU A 186 -0.78 26.00 -85.50
CA LEU A 186 -0.16 24.78 -86.00
C LEU A 186 0.35 25.04 -87.41
N TYR A 187 1.61 24.73 -87.70
CA TYR A 187 2.17 25.02 -89.01
C TYR A 187 3.31 24.08 -89.43
N THR A 188 3.47 23.91 -90.74
CA THR A 188 4.47 23.04 -91.38
C THR A 188 5.74 23.80 -91.76
N ARG A 189 6.71 23.08 -92.31
CA ARG A 189 8.01 23.62 -92.70
C ARG A 189 7.93 24.81 -93.64
N GLY A 190 7.06 24.75 -94.65
CA GLY A 190 6.94 25.82 -95.65
C GLY A 190 6.60 27.20 -95.05
N ILE A 191 5.97 27.25 -93.88
CA ILE A 191 5.73 28.51 -93.17
C ILE A 191 7.00 29.00 -92.44
N TRP A 192 7.58 28.16 -91.58
CA TRP A 192 8.59 28.63 -90.62
C TRP A 192 10.00 28.77 -91.19
N GLU A 193 10.25 28.20 -92.37
CA GLU A 193 11.48 28.49 -93.12
C GLU A 193 11.47 29.90 -93.71
N ASN A 194 10.29 30.45 -93.96
CA ASN A 194 10.12 31.68 -94.74
C ASN A 194 9.56 32.85 -93.93
N VAL A 195 8.90 32.61 -92.79
CA VAL A 195 8.35 33.65 -91.90
C VAL A 195 9.02 33.58 -90.53
N ASP A 196 9.51 34.72 -90.04
CA ASP A 196 10.20 34.77 -88.76
C ASP A 196 9.24 34.59 -87.57
N GLU A 197 9.80 34.08 -86.47
CA GLU A 197 9.05 33.82 -85.24
C GLU A 197 8.47 35.08 -84.59
N GLY A 198 9.16 36.23 -84.74
CA GLY A 198 8.70 37.54 -84.28
C GLY A 198 7.56 38.09 -85.15
N GLU A 199 7.67 37.98 -86.47
CA GLU A 199 6.61 38.40 -87.40
C GLU A 199 5.33 37.59 -87.19
N LEU A 200 5.45 36.27 -86.99
CA LEU A 200 4.31 35.44 -86.60
C LEU A 200 3.71 35.90 -85.27
N ALA A 201 4.51 36.37 -84.31
CA ALA A 201 3.98 36.87 -83.05
C ALA A 201 3.24 38.21 -83.24
N ASP A 202 3.72 39.08 -84.13
CA ASP A 202 3.09 40.37 -84.44
C ASP A 202 1.71 40.21 -85.08
N VAL A 203 1.54 39.22 -85.98
CA VAL A 203 0.21 38.88 -86.55
C VAL A 203 -0.81 38.61 -85.44
N PHE A 204 -0.42 37.84 -84.42
CA PHE A 204 -1.30 37.49 -83.30
C PHE A 204 -1.24 38.48 -82.12
N ALA A 205 -0.46 39.56 -82.23
CA ALA A 205 -0.38 40.60 -81.21
C ALA A 205 -1.57 41.57 -81.31
N GLU A 206 -2.03 41.86 -82.53
CA GLU A 206 -3.24 42.62 -82.79
C GLU A 206 -4.44 41.66 -82.84
N THR A 207 -5.40 41.85 -81.92
CA THR A 207 -6.48 40.89 -81.67
C THR A 207 -7.57 41.00 -82.74
N GLY A 208 -7.40 40.34 -83.87
CA GLY A 208 -8.50 40.02 -84.78
C GLY A 208 -9.42 38.94 -84.16
N ASP A 209 -10.74 39.05 -84.33
CA ASP A 209 -11.72 38.07 -83.81
C ASP A 209 -11.99 36.91 -84.78
N ASN A 210 -11.30 36.91 -85.93
CA ASN A 210 -11.56 36.03 -87.06
C ASN A 210 -10.31 35.23 -87.45
N PRO A 211 -10.29 33.89 -87.24
CA PRO A 211 -9.11 33.08 -87.50
C PRO A 211 -8.70 33.03 -88.98
N ILE A 212 -9.61 33.25 -89.93
CA ILE A 212 -9.27 33.23 -91.37
C ILE A 212 -8.45 34.45 -91.78
N GLU A 213 -8.79 35.65 -91.26
CA GLU A 213 -8.07 36.88 -91.58
C GLU A 213 -6.61 36.81 -91.12
N GLU A 214 -6.35 36.19 -89.97
CA GLU A 214 -4.97 35.99 -89.51
C GLU A 214 -4.23 34.91 -90.30
N CYS A 215 -4.92 33.87 -90.78
CA CYS A 215 -4.33 32.92 -91.72
C CYS A 215 -3.92 33.63 -93.02
N ASP A 216 -4.80 34.46 -93.58
CA ASP A 216 -4.54 35.22 -94.81
C ASP A 216 -3.36 36.19 -94.63
N LYS A 217 -3.25 36.87 -93.49
CA LYS A 217 -2.07 37.72 -93.19
C LYS A 217 -0.76 36.94 -93.12
N VAL A 218 -0.77 35.73 -92.57
CA VAL A 218 0.43 34.86 -92.55
C VAL A 218 0.80 34.44 -93.97
N GLU A 219 -0.19 34.14 -94.81
CA GLU A 219 0.02 33.85 -96.24
C GLU A 219 0.59 35.05 -96.99
N ASP A 220 0.03 36.25 -96.78
CA ASP A 220 0.52 37.49 -97.39
C ASP A 220 1.97 37.78 -96.99
N LEU A 221 2.32 37.59 -95.71
CA LEU A 221 3.71 37.72 -95.22
C LEU A 221 4.64 36.72 -95.93
N LEU A 222 4.21 35.47 -96.07
CA LEU A 222 4.95 34.43 -96.78
C LEU A 222 5.17 34.79 -98.26
N LEU A 223 4.10 35.17 -98.97
CA LEU A 223 4.12 35.43 -100.41
C LEU A 223 4.82 36.74 -100.77
N SER A 224 4.75 37.76 -99.91
CA SER A 224 5.43 39.05 -100.12
C SER A 224 6.95 38.94 -100.25
N ARG A 225 7.54 37.88 -99.68
CA ARG A 225 8.98 37.60 -99.73
C ARG A 225 9.46 36.98 -101.05
N GLN A 226 8.53 36.53 -101.90
CA GLN A 226 8.83 35.87 -103.19
C GLN A 226 9.93 34.78 -103.09
N PRO A 227 9.77 33.77 -102.21
CA PRO A 227 10.77 32.71 -102.07
C PRO A 227 10.99 31.96 -103.39
N ASP A 228 12.27 31.77 -103.77
CA ASP A 228 12.66 31.14 -105.05
C ASP A 228 12.15 29.69 -105.23
N ASN A 229 11.94 28.97 -104.12
CA ASN A 229 11.50 27.57 -104.11
C ASN A 229 10.63 27.28 -102.88
N LEU A 230 9.40 27.81 -102.87
CA LEU A 230 8.44 27.60 -101.79
C LEU A 230 7.97 26.15 -101.75
N ASP A 231 8.22 25.47 -100.63
CA ASP A 231 7.73 24.12 -100.39
C ASP A 231 6.22 24.10 -100.08
N ASN A 232 5.65 22.92 -99.88
CA ASN A 232 4.30 22.80 -99.33
C ASN A 232 4.21 23.56 -98.01
N TYR A 233 3.13 24.34 -97.84
CA TYR A 233 2.91 25.10 -96.62
C TYR A 233 1.48 24.95 -96.15
N THR A 234 1.34 24.75 -94.84
CA THR A 234 0.05 24.68 -94.16
C THR A 234 0.13 25.41 -92.84
N PHE A 235 -0.85 26.25 -92.58
CA PHE A 235 -1.00 27.02 -91.34
C PHE A 235 -2.43 26.90 -90.84
N ALA A 236 -2.62 26.57 -89.56
CA ALA A 236 -3.93 26.50 -88.93
C ALA A 236 -3.95 27.31 -87.63
N ALA A 237 -5.02 28.07 -87.44
CA ALA A 237 -5.30 28.84 -86.23
C ALA A 237 -6.59 28.34 -85.56
N ILE A 238 -6.52 28.12 -84.25
CA ILE A 238 -7.63 27.65 -83.41
C ILE A 238 -7.82 28.66 -82.29
N TYR A 239 -8.86 29.48 -82.44
CA TYR A 239 -9.26 30.52 -81.51
C TYR A 239 -10.17 29.96 -80.43
N ILE A 240 -9.87 30.26 -79.17
CA ILE A 240 -10.58 29.76 -78.00
C ILE A 240 -11.32 30.91 -77.34
N ASP A 241 -12.43 31.34 -77.96
CA ASP A 241 -13.25 32.44 -77.46
C ASP A 241 -13.82 32.13 -76.07
N LYS A 242 -14.18 30.86 -75.81
CA LYS A 242 -14.76 30.46 -74.53
C LYS A 242 -14.36 29.04 -74.12
N VAL A 243 -13.79 28.90 -72.93
CA VAL A 243 -13.41 27.63 -72.32
C VAL A 243 -14.58 27.07 -71.49
N PHE A 244 -14.74 25.74 -71.48
CA PHE A 244 -15.77 25.09 -70.66
C PHE A 244 -15.50 25.27 -69.16
N THR A 245 -16.46 25.81 -68.42
CA THR A 245 -16.41 25.91 -66.95
C THR A 245 -17.48 25.02 -66.31
N ASP A 246 -17.10 24.21 -65.31
CA ASP A 246 -18.05 23.36 -64.59
C ASP A 246 -18.83 24.20 -63.54
N PRO A 247 -20.15 24.42 -63.71
CA PRO A 247 -20.95 25.26 -62.82
C PRO A 247 -21.07 24.71 -61.40
N ASN A 248 -20.93 23.39 -61.20
CA ASN A 248 -21.13 22.75 -59.89
C ASN A 248 -19.83 22.57 -59.08
N ARG A 249 -18.67 22.87 -59.66
CA ARG A 249 -17.36 22.69 -59.02
C ARG A 249 -17.21 23.50 -57.73
N LYS A 250 -17.65 24.77 -57.74
CA LYS A 250 -17.60 25.65 -56.55
C LYS A 250 -18.45 25.12 -55.39
N LYS A 251 -19.63 24.56 -55.67
CA LYS A 251 -20.53 23.99 -54.65
C LYS A 251 -19.95 22.74 -53.99
N ARG A 252 -19.31 21.85 -54.76
CA ARG A 252 -18.67 20.63 -54.23
C ARG A 252 -17.49 20.95 -53.30
N ILE A 253 -16.64 21.89 -53.68
CA ILE A 253 -15.48 22.31 -52.86
C ILE A 253 -15.95 22.91 -51.53
N LYS A 254 -16.97 23.78 -51.53
CA LYS A 254 -17.53 24.34 -50.29
C LYS A 254 -18.08 23.26 -49.35
N LYS A 255 -18.76 22.22 -49.87
CA LYS A 255 -19.24 21.09 -49.06
C LYS A 255 -18.09 20.29 -48.44
N ILE A 256 -17.03 20.02 -49.20
CA ILE A 256 -15.85 19.30 -48.69
C ILE A 256 -15.17 20.10 -47.58
N ILE A 257 -14.94 21.40 -47.80
CA ILE A 257 -14.35 22.28 -46.78
C ILE A 257 -15.19 22.29 -45.51
N LEU A 258 -16.53 22.38 -45.63
CA LEU A 258 -17.42 22.35 -44.47
C LEU A 258 -17.32 21.03 -43.69
N ILE A 259 -17.34 19.89 -44.37
CA ILE A 259 -17.21 18.57 -43.72
C ILE A 259 -15.84 18.45 -43.04
N CYS A 260 -14.76 18.82 -43.73
CA CYS A 260 -13.41 18.79 -43.16
C CYS A 260 -13.28 19.71 -41.94
N ALA A 261 -13.89 20.90 -41.97
CA ALA A 261 -13.89 21.83 -40.84
C ALA A 261 -14.62 21.23 -39.62
N VAL A 262 -15.78 20.60 -39.81
CA VAL A 262 -16.52 19.93 -38.74
C VAL A 262 -15.70 18.78 -38.15
N VAL A 263 -15.11 17.93 -38.98
CA VAL A 263 -14.26 16.81 -38.53
C VAL A 263 -13.05 17.33 -37.75
N LEU A 264 -12.40 18.40 -38.20
CA LEU A 264 -11.26 19.00 -37.53
C LEU A 264 -11.63 19.56 -36.16
N ILE A 265 -12.81 20.18 -36.01
CA ILE A 265 -13.32 20.64 -34.71
C ILE A 265 -13.55 19.45 -33.77
N VAL A 266 -14.16 18.36 -34.24
CA VAL A 266 -14.39 17.16 -33.42
C VAL A 266 -13.07 16.55 -32.95
N ILE A 267 -12.06 16.48 -33.82
CA ILE A 267 -10.71 16.01 -33.46
C ILE A 267 -10.09 16.92 -32.41
N LEU A 268 -10.17 18.26 -32.58
CA LEU A 268 -9.66 19.22 -31.60
C LEU A 268 -10.31 19.04 -30.23
N VAL A 269 -11.64 18.86 -30.18
CA VAL A 269 -12.37 18.63 -28.93
C VAL A 269 -11.94 17.31 -28.29
N LEU A 270 -11.82 16.23 -29.06
CA LEU A 270 -11.33 14.94 -28.55
C LEU A 270 -9.89 15.05 -28.00
N CYS A 271 -9.00 15.73 -28.74
CA CYS A 271 -7.63 15.98 -28.28
C CYS A 271 -7.60 16.79 -26.98
N LEU A 272 -8.45 17.81 -26.85
CA LEU A 272 -8.56 18.62 -25.64
C LEU A 272 -9.06 17.79 -24.45
N VAL A 273 -10.09 16.96 -24.65
CA VAL A 273 -10.62 16.05 -23.61
C VAL A 273 -9.54 15.07 -23.16
N VAL A 274 -8.82 14.44 -24.08
CA VAL A 274 -7.71 13.52 -23.75
C VAL A 274 -6.57 14.25 -23.03
N PHE A 275 -6.23 15.48 -23.45
CA PHE A 275 -5.21 16.29 -22.80
C PHE A 275 -5.60 16.65 -21.36
N LEU A 276 -6.82 17.13 -21.14
CA LEU A 276 -7.32 17.46 -19.81
C LEU A 276 -7.39 16.23 -18.92
N TRP A 277 -7.84 15.10 -19.45
CA TRP A 277 -7.87 13.82 -18.74
C TRP A 277 -6.47 13.34 -18.36
N ARG A 278 -5.49 13.41 -19.27
CA ARG A 278 -4.09 13.09 -18.96
C ARG A 278 -3.50 14.02 -17.91
N ARG A 279 -3.78 15.32 -17.99
CA ARG A 279 -3.29 16.32 -17.03
C ARG A 279 -3.90 16.12 -15.64
N ASP A 280 -5.19 15.81 -15.55
CA ASP A 280 -5.86 15.48 -14.29
C ASP A 280 -5.28 14.20 -13.68
N ARG A 281 -5.08 13.17 -14.50
CA ARG A 281 -4.51 11.89 -14.06
C ARG A 281 -3.05 12.00 -13.62
N ALA A 282 -2.26 12.87 -14.27
CA ALA A 282 -0.88 13.17 -13.87
C ALA A 282 -0.82 13.87 -12.51
N ARG A 283 -1.66 14.89 -12.28
CA ARG A 283 -1.75 15.58 -10.97
C ARG A 283 -2.14 14.64 -9.84
N LYS A 284 -3.16 13.79 -10.06
CA LYS A 284 -3.55 12.79 -9.07
C LYS A 284 -2.43 11.79 -8.73
N ARG A 285 -1.56 11.47 -9.68
CA ARG A 285 -0.38 10.62 -9.42
C ARG A 285 0.65 11.34 -8.57
N GLU A 286 0.94 12.59 -8.90
CA GLU A 286 1.86 13.44 -8.12
C GLU A 286 1.37 13.64 -6.68
N ASP A 287 0.09 14.00 -6.50
CA ASP A 287 -0.52 14.15 -5.17
C ASP A 287 -0.50 12.82 -4.38
N MET A 288 -0.75 11.69 -5.05
CA MET A 288 -0.73 10.36 -4.44
C MET A 288 0.67 9.96 -3.98
N GLU A 289 1.68 10.15 -4.83
CA GLU A 289 3.09 9.88 -4.50
C GLU A 289 3.55 10.79 -3.36
N GLN A 290 3.14 12.06 -3.36
CA GLN A 290 3.44 13.00 -2.28
C GLN A 290 2.80 12.56 -0.95
N HIS A 291 1.51 12.20 -0.95
CA HIS A 291 0.84 11.69 0.25
C HIS A 291 1.54 10.42 0.77
N PHE A 292 1.92 9.50 -0.10
CA PHE A 292 2.63 8.29 0.34
C PHE A 292 4.04 8.58 0.85
N SER A 293 4.77 9.53 0.24
CA SER A 293 6.06 9.98 0.78
C SER A 293 5.93 10.60 2.17
N ASN A 294 4.84 11.33 2.44
CA ASN A 294 4.56 11.83 3.79
C ASN A 294 4.29 10.72 4.80
N VAL A 295 3.80 9.54 4.38
CA VAL A 295 3.63 8.39 5.28
C VAL A 295 4.98 8.00 5.86
N GLU A 296 6.00 7.84 5.03
CA GLU A 296 7.36 7.47 5.47
C GLU A 296 7.92 8.52 6.45
N ILE A 297 7.81 9.81 6.12
CA ILE A 297 8.26 10.91 6.98
C ILE A 297 7.56 10.88 8.35
N TYR A 298 6.23 10.77 8.36
CA TYR A 298 5.50 10.75 9.62
C TYR A 298 5.77 9.47 10.43
N MET A 299 6.09 8.35 9.78
CA MET A 299 6.50 7.14 10.48
C MET A 299 7.89 7.27 11.10
N GLU A 300 8.84 7.92 10.42
CA GLU A 300 10.16 8.24 11.01
C GLU A 300 10.03 9.16 12.23
N ASP A 301 9.07 10.10 12.19
CA ASP A 301 8.74 10.98 13.31
C ASP A 301 7.91 10.29 14.42
N ASN A 302 7.61 8.98 14.30
CA ASN A 302 6.71 8.21 15.16
C ASN A 302 5.30 8.80 15.28
N ASN A 303 4.86 9.57 14.27
CA ASN A 303 3.51 10.13 14.19
C ASN A 303 2.59 9.23 13.36
N PHE A 304 2.27 8.06 13.90
CA PHE A 304 1.51 7.03 13.19
C PHE A 304 0.06 7.46 12.88
N ILE A 305 -0.52 8.37 13.67
CA ILE A 305 -1.85 8.95 13.40
C ILE A 305 -1.82 9.76 12.10
N ARG A 306 -0.81 10.62 11.90
CA ARG A 306 -0.65 11.38 10.66
C ARG A 306 -0.26 10.49 9.49
N ALA A 307 0.62 9.52 9.71
CA ALA A 307 0.99 8.53 8.70
C ALA A 307 -0.25 7.80 8.17
N ARG A 308 -1.17 7.35 9.06
CA ARG A 308 -2.44 6.72 8.67
C ARG A 308 -3.28 7.64 7.79
N GLN A 309 -3.48 8.89 8.19
CA GLN A 309 -4.28 9.87 7.44
C GLN A 309 -3.73 10.14 6.04
N GLU A 310 -2.41 10.25 5.88
CA GLU A 310 -1.79 10.43 4.57
C GLU A 310 -1.88 9.15 3.72
N CYS A 311 -1.76 7.98 4.35
CA CYS A 311 -1.92 6.69 3.68
C CYS A 311 -3.35 6.50 3.12
N GLU A 312 -4.37 6.90 3.89
CA GLU A 312 -5.78 6.89 3.43
C GLU A 312 -5.97 7.76 2.17
N LYS A 313 -5.38 8.95 2.14
CA LYS A 313 -5.45 9.85 0.96
C LYS A 313 -4.74 9.26 -0.25
N ALA A 314 -3.56 8.68 -0.05
CA ALA A 314 -2.82 8.00 -1.12
C ALA A 314 -3.62 6.81 -1.67
N LEU A 315 -4.24 6.00 -0.79
CA LEU A 315 -5.09 4.88 -1.16
C LEU A 315 -6.33 5.32 -1.95
N GLU A 316 -7.00 6.41 -1.53
CA GLU A 316 -8.15 6.96 -2.24
C GLU A 316 -7.77 7.41 -3.67
N LEU A 317 -6.61 8.07 -3.82
CA LEU A 317 -6.11 8.50 -5.12
C LEU A 317 -5.70 7.31 -6.00
N ALA A 318 -5.05 6.28 -5.44
CA ALA A 318 -4.74 5.04 -6.16
C ALA A 318 -6.02 4.37 -6.71
N GLY A 319 -7.08 4.35 -5.90
CA GLY A 319 -8.42 3.89 -6.32
C GLY A 319 -9.01 4.72 -7.47
N LYS A 320 -8.95 6.05 -7.38
CA LYS A 320 -9.39 6.95 -8.48
C LYS A 320 -8.58 6.78 -9.76
N LEU A 321 -7.30 6.43 -9.63
CA LEU A 321 -6.39 6.16 -10.73
C LEU A 321 -6.55 4.76 -11.32
N LYS A 322 -7.26 3.86 -10.64
CA LYS A 322 -7.38 2.42 -10.97
C LYS A 322 -6.03 1.72 -11.05
N ASP A 323 -5.13 2.07 -10.14
CA ASP A 323 -3.79 1.49 -10.02
C ASP A 323 -3.83 0.40 -8.93
N GLU A 324 -4.18 -0.83 -9.32
CA GLU A 324 -4.45 -1.91 -8.35
C GLU A 324 -3.20 -2.33 -7.57
N GLU A 325 -2.02 -2.29 -8.17
CA GLU A 325 -0.75 -2.62 -7.50
C GLU A 325 -0.45 -1.65 -6.35
N LEU A 326 -0.53 -0.34 -6.61
CA LEU A 326 -0.33 0.67 -5.59
C LEU A 326 -1.44 0.67 -4.54
N LYS A 327 -2.68 0.39 -4.95
CA LYS A 327 -3.81 0.27 -4.04
C LYS A 327 -3.62 -0.89 -3.06
N GLU A 328 -3.19 -2.07 -3.52
CA GLU A 328 -2.86 -3.20 -2.65
C GLU A 328 -1.71 -2.85 -1.70
N ARG A 329 -0.64 -2.22 -2.20
CA ARG A 329 0.50 -1.79 -1.40
C ARG A 329 0.09 -0.79 -0.30
N TYR A 330 -0.62 0.27 -0.65
CA TYR A 330 -1.05 1.29 0.32
C TYR A 330 -2.05 0.73 1.32
N ASN A 331 -2.91 -0.20 0.91
CA ASN A 331 -3.80 -0.90 1.82
C ASN A 331 -3.05 -1.77 2.84
N ALA A 332 -1.96 -2.43 2.44
CA ALA A 332 -1.11 -3.17 3.37
C ALA A 332 -0.46 -2.26 4.41
N TYR A 333 0.02 -1.08 4.00
CA TYR A 333 0.51 -0.03 4.91
C TYR A 333 -0.58 0.43 5.87
N LEU A 334 -1.77 0.73 5.37
CA LEU A 334 -2.89 1.19 6.19
C LEU A 334 -3.25 0.17 7.28
N ILE A 335 -3.42 -1.10 6.91
CA ILE A 335 -3.74 -2.20 7.84
C ILE A 335 -2.63 -2.40 8.89
N SER A 336 -1.36 -2.19 8.50
CA SER A 336 -0.22 -2.27 9.42
C SER A 336 -0.22 -1.10 10.41
N LEU A 337 -0.49 0.12 9.93
CA LEU A 337 -0.59 1.33 10.76
C LEU A 337 -1.77 1.26 11.73
N GLU A 338 -2.92 0.76 11.29
CA GLU A 338 -4.08 0.55 12.16
C GLU A 338 -3.80 -0.47 13.26
N ALA A 339 -3.13 -1.58 12.93
CA ALA A 339 -2.72 -2.57 13.94
C ALA A 339 -1.74 -1.99 14.95
N LEU A 340 -0.78 -1.19 14.49
CA LEU A 340 0.17 -0.51 15.37
C LEU A 340 -0.54 0.47 16.30
N LEU A 341 -1.43 1.32 15.75
CA LEU A 341 -2.17 2.29 16.56
C LEU A 341 -3.07 1.62 17.60
N SER A 342 -3.69 0.49 17.26
CA SER A 342 -4.44 -0.31 18.23
C SER A 342 -3.54 -0.88 19.33
N ALA A 343 -2.29 -1.25 19.01
CA ALA A 343 -1.32 -1.71 20.01
C ALA A 343 -0.81 -0.55 20.90
N ASP A 344 -0.61 0.64 20.33
CA ASP A 344 -0.30 1.86 21.08
C ASP A 344 -1.44 2.20 22.06
N GLU A 345 -2.70 2.06 21.64
CA GLU A 345 -3.88 2.30 22.49
C GLU A 345 -3.87 1.40 23.73
N SER A 346 -3.75 0.08 23.56
CA SER A 346 -3.66 -0.86 24.70
C SER A 346 -2.43 -0.58 25.58
N TYR A 347 -1.31 -0.16 24.99
CA TYR A 347 -0.10 0.20 25.73
C TYR A 347 -0.30 1.47 26.59
N GLU A 348 -1.00 2.47 26.06
CA GLU A 348 -1.33 3.71 26.77
C GLU A 348 -2.37 3.49 27.87
N GLU A 349 -3.29 2.53 27.71
CA GLU A 349 -4.26 2.10 28.73
C GLU A 349 -3.61 1.29 29.88
N GLY A 350 -2.37 0.82 29.70
CA GLY A 350 -1.63 0.03 30.68
C GLY A 350 -1.92 -1.48 30.62
N ASP A 351 -2.70 -1.95 29.64
CA ASP A 351 -2.87 -3.39 29.39
C ASP A 351 -1.70 -3.93 28.56
N TYR A 352 -0.59 -4.17 29.24
CA TYR A 352 0.65 -4.61 28.59
C TYR A 352 0.57 -6.03 28.01
N THR A 353 -0.36 -6.87 28.49
CA THR A 353 -0.58 -8.20 27.93
C THR A 353 -1.27 -8.11 26.58
N GLU A 354 -2.37 -7.35 26.50
CA GLU A 354 -3.07 -7.13 25.23
C GLU A 354 -2.19 -6.34 24.25
N ALA A 355 -1.47 -5.32 24.73
CA ALA A 355 -0.54 -4.55 23.92
C ALA A 355 0.53 -5.44 23.28
N LYS A 356 1.11 -6.40 24.02
CA LYS A 356 2.12 -7.33 23.51
C LYS A 356 1.60 -8.13 22.32
N ASP A 357 0.43 -8.74 22.47
CA ASP A 357 -0.19 -9.54 21.42
C ASP A 357 -0.57 -8.69 20.19
N ALA A 358 -1.05 -7.46 20.44
CA ALA A 358 -1.34 -6.49 19.39
C ALA A 358 -0.07 -6.06 18.64
N TYR A 359 1.04 -5.77 19.33
CA TYR A 359 2.32 -5.45 18.70
C TYR A 359 2.91 -6.62 17.89
N LEU A 360 2.79 -7.86 18.39
CA LEU A 360 3.21 -9.05 17.63
C LEU A 360 2.39 -9.20 16.34
N THR A 361 1.09 -8.92 16.41
CA THR A 361 0.18 -8.91 15.25
C THR A 361 0.56 -7.79 14.27
N ALA A 362 0.81 -6.58 14.76
CA ALA A 362 1.25 -5.44 13.96
C ALA A 362 2.60 -5.73 13.28
N LYS A 363 3.56 -6.34 13.99
CA LYS A 363 4.86 -6.77 13.46
C LYS A 363 4.73 -7.83 12.36
N ALA A 364 3.79 -8.77 12.49
CA ALA A 364 3.51 -9.74 11.44
C ALA A 364 2.96 -9.06 10.16
N ARG A 365 2.09 -8.05 10.32
CA ARG A 365 1.53 -7.26 9.22
C ARG A 365 2.56 -6.35 8.56
N ALA A 366 3.48 -5.78 9.33
CA ALA A 366 4.53 -4.88 8.83
C ALA A 366 5.39 -5.51 7.71
N ARG A 367 5.51 -6.85 7.67
CA ARG A 367 6.20 -7.58 6.61
C ARG A 367 5.62 -7.32 5.21
N TYR A 368 4.34 -6.97 5.12
CA TYR A 368 3.66 -6.61 3.87
C TYR A 368 3.68 -5.11 3.58
N ALA A 369 4.23 -4.32 4.50
CA ALA A 369 4.35 -2.87 4.44
C ALA A 369 5.82 -2.43 4.56
N ASP A 370 6.73 -3.14 3.86
CA ASP A 370 8.17 -2.88 3.83
C ASP A 370 8.85 -2.79 5.22
N ASN A 371 8.31 -3.50 6.22
CA ASN A 371 8.72 -3.45 7.62
C ASN A 371 8.63 -2.04 8.23
N ALA A 372 7.72 -1.20 7.73
CA ALA A 372 7.52 0.14 8.22
C ALA A 372 7.08 0.12 9.69
N GLY A 373 7.74 0.92 10.53
CA GLY A 373 7.48 1.00 11.97
C GLY A 373 8.01 -0.18 12.78
N LEU A 374 8.69 -1.16 12.16
CA LEU A 374 9.16 -2.37 12.85
C LEU A 374 10.09 -2.05 14.03
N SER A 375 11.03 -1.12 13.85
CA SER A 375 11.96 -0.73 14.92
C SER A 375 11.24 -0.11 16.14
N TYR A 376 10.17 0.67 15.90
CA TYR A 376 9.35 1.22 16.98
C TYR A 376 8.62 0.09 17.74
N MET A 377 7.99 -0.82 17.00
CA MET A 377 7.27 -1.97 17.60
C MET A 377 8.21 -2.87 18.39
N GLU A 378 9.42 -3.13 17.89
CA GLU A 378 10.42 -3.93 18.61
C GLU A 378 10.85 -3.25 19.90
N LYS A 379 11.11 -1.95 19.87
CA LYS A 379 11.43 -1.18 21.07
C LYS A 379 10.29 -1.21 22.10
N ARG A 380 9.04 -1.16 21.65
CA ARG A 380 7.86 -1.27 22.54
C ARG A 380 7.72 -2.65 23.14
N LEU A 381 7.93 -3.71 22.35
CA LEU A 381 7.94 -5.09 22.84
C LEU A 381 9.05 -5.32 23.89
N ASP A 382 10.24 -4.77 23.66
CA ASP A 382 11.34 -4.83 24.63
C ASP A 382 10.96 -4.12 25.94
N GLN A 383 10.35 -2.93 25.86
CA GLN A 383 9.84 -2.21 27.03
C GLN A 383 8.76 -2.99 27.78
N ILE A 384 7.83 -3.62 27.07
CA ILE A 384 6.81 -4.48 27.69
C ILE A 384 7.48 -5.66 28.43
N GLY A 385 8.52 -6.27 27.83
CA GLY A 385 9.28 -7.34 28.48
C GLY A 385 10.01 -6.88 29.75
N GLU A 386 10.40 -5.62 29.85
CA GLU A 386 10.92 -5.03 31.10
C GLU A 386 9.80 -4.84 32.14
N TYR A 387 8.58 -4.48 31.72
CA TYR A 387 7.42 -4.36 32.62
C TYR A 387 6.95 -5.72 33.15
N GLU A 388 6.95 -6.75 32.30
CA GLU A 388 6.62 -8.13 32.71
C GLU A 388 7.52 -8.61 33.86
N GLN A 389 8.82 -8.29 33.84
CA GLN A 389 9.75 -8.66 34.93
C GLN A 389 9.37 -8.01 36.28
N VAL A 390 8.84 -6.79 36.25
CA VAL A 390 8.33 -6.11 37.45
C VAL A 390 7.09 -6.85 37.97
N PHE A 391 6.12 -7.11 37.10
CA PHE A 391 4.90 -7.82 37.49
C PHE A 391 5.16 -9.24 37.97
N ASP A 392 6.08 -9.98 37.34
CA ASP A 392 6.47 -11.33 37.76
C ASP A 392 7.06 -11.32 39.17
N SER A 393 7.85 -10.29 39.50
CA SER A 393 8.44 -10.14 40.83
C SER A 393 7.40 -9.76 41.89
N ILE A 394 6.41 -8.93 41.53
CA ILE A 394 5.25 -8.64 42.40
C ILE A 394 4.43 -9.91 42.63
N ALA A 395 4.04 -10.62 41.58
CA ALA A 395 3.23 -11.84 41.68
C ALA A 395 3.93 -12.96 42.48
N LEU A 396 5.26 -13.07 42.35
CA LEU A 396 6.04 -13.98 43.18
C LEU A 396 6.07 -13.54 44.64
N GLY A 397 6.17 -12.23 44.91
CA GLY A 397 6.01 -11.67 46.25
C GLY A 397 4.63 -11.96 46.85
N ASP A 398 3.56 -11.79 46.08
CA ASP A 398 2.18 -12.08 46.49
C ASP A 398 2.04 -13.56 46.87
N SER A 399 2.57 -14.45 46.04
CA SER A 399 2.58 -15.90 46.29
C SER A 399 3.36 -16.29 47.56
N LEU A 400 4.42 -15.55 47.89
CA LEU A 400 5.23 -15.78 49.10
C LEU A 400 4.54 -15.23 50.35
N LEU A 401 3.83 -14.11 50.22
CA LEU A 401 3.01 -13.54 51.28
C LEU A 401 1.87 -14.49 51.66
N GLU A 402 1.18 -15.08 50.68
CA GLU A 402 0.15 -16.11 50.93
C GLU A 402 0.70 -17.36 51.67
N LEU A 403 2.01 -17.58 51.64
CA LEU A 403 2.70 -18.67 52.33
C LEU A 403 3.34 -18.23 53.66
N ASP A 404 2.95 -17.07 54.22
CA ASP A 404 3.49 -16.47 55.45
C ASP A 404 5.01 -16.27 55.41
N SER A 405 5.61 -16.22 54.22
CA SER A 405 7.05 -16.08 54.02
C SER A 405 7.43 -14.60 53.87
N TYR A 406 7.15 -13.81 54.91
CA TYR A 406 7.23 -12.34 54.90
C TYR A 406 8.57 -11.79 54.42
N GLU A 407 9.70 -12.36 54.86
CA GLU A 407 11.05 -11.88 54.50
C GLU A 407 11.36 -12.09 53.01
N LEU A 408 10.92 -13.23 52.46
CA LEU A 408 11.11 -13.53 51.04
C LEU A 408 10.16 -12.71 50.16
N ALA A 409 8.93 -12.46 50.63
CA ALA A 409 7.99 -11.56 49.97
C ALA A 409 8.55 -10.12 49.91
N GLU A 410 9.13 -9.64 51.02
CA GLU A 410 9.79 -8.31 51.08
C GLU A 410 10.91 -8.20 50.03
N GLU A 411 11.79 -9.21 49.96
CA GLU A 411 12.88 -9.25 48.99
C GLU A 411 12.35 -9.09 47.56
N LYS A 412 11.25 -9.79 47.23
CA LYS A 412 10.65 -9.76 45.89
C LYS A 412 9.95 -8.46 45.55
N TYR A 413 9.22 -7.85 46.47
CA TYR A 413 8.64 -6.53 46.21
C TYR A 413 9.71 -5.44 46.14
N LEU A 414 10.79 -5.53 46.93
CA LEU A 414 11.94 -4.61 46.80
C LEU A 414 12.66 -4.77 45.47
N GLU A 415 12.84 -6.01 45.00
CA GLU A 415 13.34 -6.32 43.66
C GLU A 415 12.46 -5.66 42.59
N ALA A 416 11.14 -5.89 42.64
CA ALA A 416 10.18 -5.28 41.72
C ALA A 416 10.26 -3.74 41.72
N LYS A 417 10.30 -3.12 42.91
CA LYS A 417 10.43 -1.66 43.08
C LYS A 417 11.72 -1.13 42.45
N ASN A 418 12.83 -1.84 42.64
CA ASN A 418 14.14 -1.43 42.11
C ASN A 418 14.18 -1.56 40.59
N ILE A 419 13.66 -2.66 40.04
CA ILE A 419 13.55 -2.86 38.58
C ILE A 419 12.67 -1.77 37.99
N ALA A 420 11.46 -1.57 38.53
CA ALA A 420 10.52 -0.55 38.06
C ALA A 420 11.12 0.87 38.11
N ALA A 421 11.86 1.19 39.17
CA ALA A 421 12.56 2.47 39.27
C ALA A 421 13.68 2.62 38.24
N SER A 422 14.40 1.54 37.92
CA SER A 422 15.52 1.56 36.96
C SER A 422 15.05 1.78 35.51
N ILE A 423 13.86 1.30 35.19
CA ILE A 423 13.21 1.45 33.87
C ILE A 423 12.21 2.62 33.81
N TYR A 424 12.14 3.45 34.85
CA TYR A 424 11.20 4.58 34.96
C TYR A 424 9.72 4.20 34.83
N PHE A 425 9.34 2.98 35.22
CA PHE A 425 7.95 2.52 35.21
C PHE A 425 7.24 2.95 36.50
N ALA A 426 6.54 4.08 36.44
CA ALA A 426 5.91 4.71 37.61
C ALA A 426 4.81 3.83 38.23
N ASP A 427 3.92 3.27 37.41
CA ASP A 427 2.78 2.49 37.90
C ASP A 427 3.24 1.19 38.55
N GLY A 428 4.15 0.43 37.92
CA GLY A 428 4.71 -0.78 38.53
C GLY A 428 5.50 -0.49 39.81
N LYS A 429 6.18 0.66 39.89
CA LYS A 429 6.85 1.09 41.12
C LYS A 429 5.84 1.38 42.23
N GLN A 430 4.72 2.02 41.90
CA GLN A 430 3.66 2.29 42.86
C GLN A 430 3.01 0.99 43.33
N GLN A 431 2.71 0.06 42.42
CA GLN A 431 2.17 -1.26 42.78
C GLN A 431 3.11 -2.04 43.72
N ALA A 432 4.42 -2.01 43.46
CA ALA A 432 5.40 -2.65 44.36
C ALA A 432 5.48 -1.97 45.74
N LEU A 433 5.27 -0.64 45.81
CA LEU A 433 5.20 0.08 47.09
C LEU A 433 3.92 -0.26 47.85
N ASP A 434 2.78 -0.31 47.16
CA ASP A 434 1.50 -0.67 47.75
C ASP A 434 1.53 -2.11 48.29
N ALA A 435 2.17 -3.03 47.57
CA ALA A 435 2.39 -4.41 48.01
C ALA A 435 3.32 -4.50 49.23
N LEU A 436 4.39 -3.68 49.29
CA LEU A 436 5.24 -3.57 50.48
C LEU A 436 4.47 -3.02 51.70
N ASP A 437 3.65 -1.99 51.51
CA ASP A 437 2.86 -1.42 52.59
C ASP A 437 1.84 -2.43 53.13
N ALA A 438 1.19 -3.20 52.24
CA ALA A 438 0.31 -4.30 52.61
C ALA A 438 1.06 -5.40 53.39
N LEU A 439 2.22 -5.83 52.87
CA LEU A 439 3.10 -6.80 53.53
C LEU A 439 3.46 -6.37 54.95
N TYR A 440 3.92 -5.13 55.14
CA TYR A 440 4.31 -4.66 56.48
C TYR A 440 3.11 -4.56 57.43
N GLY A 441 1.93 -4.21 56.90
CA GLY A 441 0.68 -4.25 57.64
C GLY A 441 0.39 -5.65 58.18
N GLU A 442 0.38 -6.66 57.31
CA GLU A 442 0.13 -8.06 57.68
C GLU A 442 1.22 -8.63 58.60
N TRP A 443 2.49 -8.37 58.29
CA TRP A 443 3.62 -8.87 59.08
C TRP A 443 3.61 -8.28 60.51
N SER A 444 3.27 -6.99 60.65
CA SER A 444 3.15 -6.36 61.96
C SER A 444 2.00 -6.96 62.79
N ALA A 445 0.85 -7.21 62.16
CA ALA A 445 -0.30 -7.83 62.82
C ALA A 445 0.01 -9.27 63.25
N ALA A 446 0.64 -10.07 62.38
CA ALA A 446 1.05 -11.44 62.71
C ALA A 446 2.05 -11.47 63.89
N ARG A 447 2.96 -10.50 63.95
CA ARG A 447 3.91 -10.37 65.07
C ARG A 447 3.23 -9.97 66.37
N GLU A 448 2.31 -8.99 66.33
CA GLU A 448 1.52 -8.61 67.51
C GLU A 448 0.69 -9.78 68.03
N GLU A 449 0.11 -10.60 67.14
CA GLU A 449 -0.65 -11.79 67.51
C GLU A 449 0.24 -12.86 68.16
N LEU A 450 1.43 -13.11 67.62
CA LEU A 450 2.42 -14.03 68.21
C LEU A 450 2.93 -13.52 69.58
N GLU A 451 3.20 -12.22 69.70
CA GLU A 451 3.61 -11.60 70.96
C GLU A 451 2.48 -11.66 72.00
N ALA A 452 1.22 -11.47 71.60
CA ALA A 452 0.06 -11.62 72.46
C ALA A 452 -0.15 -13.08 72.92
N GLN A 453 -0.03 -14.06 72.00
CA GLN A 453 -0.12 -15.48 72.33
C GLN A 453 0.98 -15.89 73.31
N SER A 454 2.24 -15.54 73.03
CA SER A 454 3.36 -15.86 73.93
C SER A 454 3.25 -15.15 75.29
N ALA A 455 2.76 -13.90 75.34
CA ALA A 455 2.48 -13.21 76.59
C ALA A 455 1.34 -13.88 77.38
N GLN A 456 0.30 -14.35 76.70
CA GLN A 456 -0.81 -15.09 77.31
C GLN A 456 -0.33 -16.44 77.87
N GLU A 457 0.48 -17.19 77.13
CA GLU A 457 1.10 -18.44 77.60
C GLU A 457 2.01 -18.19 78.81
N ALA A 458 2.87 -17.17 78.77
CA ALA A 458 3.74 -16.81 79.88
C ALA A 458 2.95 -16.39 81.13
N ALA A 459 1.87 -15.62 80.96
CA ALA A 459 0.96 -15.23 82.04
C ALA A 459 0.24 -16.44 82.63
N ALA A 460 -0.20 -17.39 81.79
CA ALA A 460 -0.83 -18.63 82.23
C ALA A 460 0.17 -19.53 82.99
N GLN A 461 1.41 -19.65 82.53
CA GLN A 461 2.49 -20.35 83.26
C GLN A 461 2.78 -19.70 84.61
N THR A 462 2.84 -18.36 84.68
CA THR A 462 3.05 -17.62 85.93
C THR A 462 1.90 -17.85 86.91
N SER A 463 0.65 -17.77 86.41
CA SER A 463 -0.54 -18.06 87.21
C SER A 463 -0.53 -19.49 87.75
N ALA A 464 -0.14 -20.49 86.95
CA ALA A 464 -0.01 -21.87 87.40
C ALA A 464 1.08 -22.01 88.47
N ALA A 465 2.25 -21.39 88.28
CA ALA A 465 3.35 -21.40 89.24
C ALA A 465 2.99 -20.74 90.59
N ASP A 466 2.26 -19.63 90.57
CA ASP A 466 1.77 -18.96 91.79
C ASP A 466 0.83 -19.85 92.60
N ILE A 467 -0.01 -20.66 91.93
CA ILE A 467 -0.89 -21.64 92.59
C ILE A 467 -0.07 -22.77 93.21
N VAL A 468 0.98 -23.25 92.53
CA VAL A 468 1.91 -24.23 93.14
C VAL A 468 2.55 -23.66 94.40
N LYS A 469 2.98 -22.40 94.35
CA LYS A 469 3.57 -21.71 95.50
C LYS A 469 2.58 -21.56 96.66
N GLN A 470 1.32 -21.24 96.38
CA GLN A 470 0.27 -21.23 97.41
C GLN A 470 0.08 -22.63 98.02
N GLY A 471 0.09 -23.68 97.19
CA GLY A 471 0.08 -25.06 97.67
C GLY A 471 1.26 -25.39 98.57
N ASP A 472 2.48 -24.96 98.19
CA ASP A 472 3.69 -25.15 99.00
C ASP A 472 3.63 -24.39 100.34
N GLU A 473 3.10 -23.17 100.35
CA GLU A 473 2.94 -22.36 101.57
C GLU A 473 1.93 -22.99 102.54
N VAL A 474 0.80 -23.46 102.02
CA VAL A 474 -0.25 -24.13 102.81
C VAL A 474 0.25 -25.49 103.32
N TYR A 475 1.01 -26.22 102.50
CA TYR A 475 1.69 -27.46 102.93
C TYR A 475 2.64 -27.21 104.09
N GLY A 476 3.42 -26.13 104.03
CA GLY A 476 4.34 -25.73 105.10
C GLY A 476 3.65 -25.34 106.42
N GLN A 477 2.37 -24.98 106.38
CA GLN A 477 1.55 -24.68 107.56
C GLN A 477 0.90 -25.92 108.18
N GLY A 478 1.06 -27.10 107.57
CA GLY A 478 0.48 -28.36 108.04
C GLY A 478 -0.96 -28.61 107.59
N ASP A 479 -1.51 -27.77 106.71
CA ASP A 479 -2.81 -27.98 106.07
C ASP A 479 -2.65 -28.77 104.76
N TYR A 480 -2.57 -30.08 104.90
CA TYR A 480 -2.35 -30.97 103.76
C TYR A 480 -3.55 -31.04 102.82
N ASP A 481 -4.77 -30.94 103.34
CA ASP A 481 -6.00 -30.95 102.53
C ASP A 481 -6.10 -29.67 101.67
N GLY A 482 -5.76 -28.50 102.24
CA GLY A 482 -5.69 -27.25 101.50
C GLY A 482 -4.61 -27.28 100.40
N ALA A 483 -3.43 -27.81 100.71
CA ALA A 483 -2.35 -27.94 99.73
C ALA A 483 -2.69 -28.89 98.57
N MET A 484 -3.44 -29.97 98.83
CA MET A 484 -3.95 -30.86 97.78
C MET A 484 -4.82 -30.11 96.76
N VAL A 485 -5.73 -29.27 97.23
CA VAL A 485 -6.62 -28.48 96.36
C VAL A 485 -5.81 -27.57 95.45
N PHE A 486 -4.82 -26.84 95.99
CA PHE A 486 -3.96 -25.98 95.18
C PHE A 486 -3.14 -26.76 94.15
N TYR A 487 -2.56 -27.92 94.50
CA TYR A 487 -1.82 -28.73 93.53
C TYR A 487 -2.71 -29.30 92.42
N LEU A 488 -3.95 -29.69 92.71
CA LEU A 488 -4.90 -30.15 91.70
C LEU A 488 -5.32 -29.02 90.75
N ILE A 489 -5.55 -27.81 91.27
CA ILE A 489 -5.84 -26.62 90.44
C ILE A 489 -4.63 -26.28 89.56
N ALA A 490 -3.41 -26.34 90.10
CA ALA A 490 -2.20 -26.14 89.31
C ALA A 490 -2.01 -27.23 88.25
N LEU A 491 -2.35 -28.49 88.56
CA LEU A 491 -2.27 -29.62 87.65
C LEU A 491 -3.21 -29.44 86.45
N GLU A 492 -4.44 -28.99 86.68
CA GLU A 492 -5.41 -28.65 85.63
C GLU A 492 -4.85 -27.54 84.73
N LYS A 493 -4.34 -26.45 85.33
CA LYS A 493 -3.73 -25.35 84.54
C LYS A 493 -2.52 -25.77 83.71
N TYR A 494 -1.64 -26.61 84.24
CA TYR A 494 -0.51 -27.13 83.45
C TYR A 494 -0.93 -28.16 82.41
N SER A 495 -2.05 -28.87 82.63
CA SER A 495 -2.66 -29.75 81.63
C SER A 495 -3.22 -28.95 80.45
N ASP A 496 -3.87 -27.82 80.71
CA ASP A 496 -4.34 -26.90 79.66
C ASP A 496 -3.18 -26.28 78.86
N LEU A 497 -2.01 -26.13 79.48
CA LEU A 497 -0.76 -25.67 78.85
C LEU A 497 0.08 -26.79 78.22
N GLU A 498 -0.38 -28.04 78.30
CA GLU A 498 0.35 -29.25 77.88
C GLU A 498 1.79 -29.36 78.44
N ASP A 499 2.07 -28.76 79.61
CA ASP A 499 3.40 -28.77 80.24
C ASP A 499 3.63 -30.10 80.97
N THR A 500 4.00 -31.11 80.20
CA THR A 500 4.24 -32.48 80.69
C THR A 500 5.29 -32.56 81.81
N ALA A 501 6.27 -31.65 81.83
CA ALA A 501 7.29 -31.62 82.86
C ALA A 501 6.72 -31.16 84.21
N GLN A 502 5.94 -30.07 84.21
CA GLN A 502 5.30 -29.56 85.42
C GLN A 502 4.17 -30.49 85.91
N ILE A 503 3.42 -31.11 84.99
CA ILE A 503 2.44 -32.15 85.33
C ILE A 503 3.11 -33.31 86.07
N ALA A 504 4.23 -33.83 85.56
CA ALA A 504 4.96 -34.92 86.22
C ALA A 504 5.51 -34.50 87.59
N PHE A 505 5.98 -33.25 87.72
CA PHE A 505 6.47 -32.70 88.98
C PHE A 505 5.35 -32.55 90.03
N LEU A 506 4.19 -32.00 89.64
CA LEU A 506 3.03 -31.88 90.52
C LEU A 506 2.47 -33.23 90.93
N ASN A 507 2.42 -34.19 90.02
CA ASN A 507 2.01 -35.56 90.36
C ASN A 507 2.91 -36.17 91.45
N LYS A 508 4.23 -35.93 91.41
CA LYS A 508 5.12 -36.36 92.49
C LYS A 508 4.82 -35.67 93.81
N LYS A 509 4.54 -34.36 93.80
CA LYS A 509 4.13 -33.61 94.99
C LYS A 509 2.82 -34.14 95.57
N ILE A 510 1.83 -34.42 94.72
CA ILE A 510 0.53 -34.99 95.11
C ILE A 510 0.70 -36.37 95.74
N ILE A 511 1.55 -37.24 95.17
CA ILE A 511 1.86 -38.55 95.76
C ILE A 511 2.50 -38.39 97.14
N ALA A 512 3.54 -37.56 97.26
CA ALA A 512 4.20 -37.31 98.55
C ALA A 512 3.26 -36.67 99.60
N LEU A 513 2.33 -35.83 99.15
CA LEU A 513 1.32 -35.21 100.01
C LEU A 513 0.29 -36.25 100.49
N ASN A 514 -0.17 -37.15 99.62
CA ASN A 514 -1.04 -38.27 100.01
C ASN A 514 -0.36 -39.17 101.05
N GLU A 515 0.90 -39.54 100.82
CA GLU A 515 1.70 -40.31 101.80
C GLU A 515 1.78 -39.59 103.15
N LYS A 516 1.92 -38.26 103.14
CA LYS A 516 1.94 -37.44 104.36
C LYS A 516 0.58 -37.38 105.06
N GLN A 517 -0.52 -37.29 104.31
CA GLN A 517 -1.88 -37.36 104.86
C GLN A 517 -2.14 -38.73 105.51
N GLU A 518 -1.71 -39.82 104.87
CA GLU A 518 -1.81 -41.18 105.43
C GLU A 518 -0.99 -41.31 106.72
N GLU A 519 0.24 -40.76 106.76
CA GLU A 519 1.06 -40.73 107.97
C GLU A 519 0.38 -39.96 109.12
N VAL A 520 -0.19 -38.78 108.82
CA VAL A 520 -0.90 -37.95 109.80
C VAL A 520 -2.17 -38.64 110.31
N GLU A 521 -2.96 -39.28 109.44
CA GLU A 521 -4.15 -40.01 109.86
C GLU A 521 -3.79 -41.26 110.68
N ALA A 522 -2.73 -41.99 110.32
CA ALA A 522 -2.23 -43.12 111.11
C ALA A 522 -1.79 -42.68 112.51
N ARG A 523 -1.11 -41.53 112.63
CA ARG A 523 -0.75 -40.93 113.92
C ARG A 523 -1.97 -40.44 114.70
N LEU A 524 -2.98 -39.88 114.03
CA LEU A 524 -4.25 -39.52 114.67
C LEU A 524 -4.96 -40.76 115.22
N GLU A 525 -4.97 -41.86 114.48
CA GLU A 525 -5.57 -43.11 114.92
C GLU A 525 -4.80 -43.73 116.10
N GLU A 526 -3.47 -43.66 116.10
CA GLU A 526 -2.63 -44.01 117.26
C GLU A 526 -3.05 -43.19 118.50
N ALA A 527 -3.22 -41.86 118.35
CA ALA A 527 -3.69 -41.01 119.44
C ALA A 527 -5.11 -41.37 119.93
N ARG A 528 -6.03 -41.69 119.01
CA ARG A 528 -7.40 -42.15 119.37
C ARG A 528 -7.38 -43.47 120.11
N MET A 529 -6.56 -44.43 119.68
CA MET A 529 -6.38 -45.72 120.33
C MET A 529 -5.82 -45.56 121.75
N LEU A 530 -4.84 -44.66 121.93
CA LEU A 530 -4.30 -44.33 123.25
C LEU A 530 -5.33 -43.66 124.17
N GLU A 531 -6.16 -42.75 123.64
CA GLU A 531 -7.29 -42.18 124.40
C GLU A 531 -8.30 -43.25 124.84
N GLU A 532 -8.60 -44.22 123.96
CA GLU A 532 -9.52 -45.30 124.26
C GLU A 532 -8.95 -46.28 125.29
N GLN A 533 -7.67 -46.63 125.17
CA GLN A 533 -6.95 -47.43 126.18
C GLN A 533 -6.93 -46.71 127.53
N ALA A 534 -6.66 -45.40 127.54
CA ALA A 534 -6.70 -44.59 128.74
C ALA A 534 -8.09 -44.62 129.40
N ARG A 535 -9.17 -44.56 128.60
CA ARG A 535 -10.54 -44.69 129.11
C ARG A 535 -10.80 -46.05 129.75
N LEU A 536 -10.30 -47.14 129.13
CA LEU A 536 -10.44 -48.50 129.67
C LEU A 536 -9.68 -48.69 130.99
N PHE A 537 -8.49 -48.10 131.14
CA PHE A 537 -7.75 -48.12 132.41
C PHE A 537 -8.42 -47.26 133.49
N ASP A 538 -8.99 -46.11 133.12
CA ASP A 538 -9.80 -45.28 134.03
C ASP A 538 -11.02 -46.06 134.56
N GLU A 539 -11.72 -46.80 133.69
CA GLU A 539 -12.84 -47.68 134.08
C GLU A 539 -12.43 -48.83 135.02
N GLN A 540 -11.16 -49.27 134.95
CA GLN A 540 -10.59 -50.31 135.82
C GLN A 540 -10.01 -49.76 137.13
N ASN A 541 -10.07 -48.44 137.36
CA ASN A 541 -9.41 -47.72 138.44
C ASN A 541 -7.87 -47.82 138.45
N ASP A 542 -7.23 -48.11 137.29
CA ASP A 542 -5.78 -48.03 137.14
C ASP A 542 -5.39 -46.64 136.63
N TYR A 543 -5.41 -45.68 137.55
CA TYR A 543 -5.25 -44.26 137.22
C TYR A 543 -3.82 -43.88 136.76
N GLU A 544 -2.80 -44.62 137.20
CA GLU A 544 -1.41 -44.46 136.74
C GLU A 544 -1.30 -44.76 135.25
N GLN A 545 -1.82 -45.92 134.81
CA GLN A 545 -1.80 -46.29 133.39
C GLN A 545 -2.72 -45.40 132.56
N ALA A 546 -3.92 -45.05 133.06
CA ALA A 546 -4.82 -44.13 132.37
C ALA A 546 -4.17 -42.76 132.10
N LYS A 547 -3.47 -42.20 133.10
CA LYS A 547 -2.74 -40.93 132.96
C LYS A 547 -1.63 -41.03 131.92
N ALA A 548 -0.81 -42.09 131.97
CA ALA A 548 0.27 -42.29 131.02
C ALA A 548 -0.24 -42.35 129.57
N GLN A 549 -1.31 -43.13 129.32
CA GLN A 549 -1.90 -43.26 127.99
C GLN A 549 -2.52 -41.94 127.49
N TYR A 550 -3.22 -41.18 128.34
CA TYR A 550 -3.69 -39.84 127.95
C TYR A 550 -2.53 -38.86 127.69
N GLN A 551 -1.43 -38.93 128.45
CA GLN A 551 -0.26 -38.10 128.19
C GLN A 551 0.42 -38.44 126.85
N TYR A 552 0.50 -39.72 126.49
CA TYR A 552 0.97 -40.13 125.17
C TYR A 552 0.04 -39.66 124.04
N ALA A 553 -1.27 -39.82 124.20
CA ALA A 553 -2.24 -39.31 123.23
C ALA A 553 -2.14 -37.78 123.07
N LYS A 554 -2.01 -37.04 124.18
CA LYS A 554 -1.80 -35.59 124.17
C LYS A 554 -0.52 -35.20 123.43
N ALA A 555 0.58 -35.92 123.68
CA ALA A 555 1.86 -35.65 123.01
C ALA A 555 1.71 -35.78 121.49
N ILE A 556 1.03 -36.81 121.00
CA ILE A 556 0.77 -37.00 119.57
C ILE A 556 -0.14 -35.88 119.01
N TYR A 557 -1.22 -35.51 119.70
CA TYR A 557 -2.04 -34.39 119.24
C TYR A 557 -1.30 -33.06 119.21
N THR A 558 -0.38 -32.84 120.15
CA THR A 558 0.49 -31.65 120.17
C THR A 558 1.50 -31.68 119.04
N GLU A 559 2.10 -32.85 118.75
CA GLU A 559 3.02 -33.06 117.61
C GLU A 559 2.32 -32.76 116.27
N LEU A 560 1.06 -33.16 116.14
CA LEU A 560 0.24 -32.93 114.93
C LEU A 560 -0.42 -31.54 114.88
N GLY A 561 -0.10 -30.64 115.81
CA GLY A 561 -0.66 -29.28 115.86
C GLY A 561 -2.17 -29.23 116.12
N LYS A 562 -2.77 -30.29 116.69
CA LYS A 562 -4.18 -30.37 117.05
C LYS A 562 -4.38 -29.89 118.50
N ASP A 563 -4.03 -28.63 118.77
CA ASP A 563 -4.03 -28.05 120.12
C ASP A 563 -5.37 -28.17 120.85
N ASN A 564 -6.49 -28.04 120.13
CA ASN A 564 -7.83 -28.20 120.70
C ASN A 564 -8.03 -29.62 121.26
N LYS A 565 -7.59 -30.65 120.51
CA LYS A 565 -7.63 -32.05 120.94
C LYS A 565 -6.65 -32.31 122.08
N ALA A 566 -5.43 -31.77 121.99
CA ALA A 566 -4.44 -31.88 123.06
C ALA A 566 -4.94 -31.26 124.38
N ASN A 567 -5.65 -30.13 124.32
CA ASN A 567 -6.27 -29.48 125.47
C ASN A 567 -7.45 -30.29 126.03
N GLU A 568 -8.29 -30.88 125.16
CA GLU A 568 -9.36 -31.79 125.59
C GLU A 568 -8.79 -32.99 126.36
N VAL A 569 -7.74 -33.62 125.82
CA VAL A 569 -7.05 -34.74 126.47
C VAL A 569 -6.38 -34.29 127.77
N GLN A 570 -5.81 -33.08 127.84
CA GLN A 570 -5.30 -32.53 129.10
C GLN A 570 -6.39 -32.42 130.16
N GLY A 571 -7.60 -31.99 129.79
CA GLY A 571 -8.74 -31.97 130.71
C GLY A 571 -9.07 -33.37 131.25
N LYS A 572 -8.92 -34.42 130.44
CA LYS A 572 -9.06 -35.82 130.88
C LYS A 572 -7.95 -36.21 131.87
N VAL A 573 -6.70 -35.82 131.60
CA VAL A 573 -5.56 -36.02 132.53
C VAL A 573 -5.83 -35.38 133.89
N ASP A 574 -6.31 -34.14 133.92
CA ASP A 574 -6.61 -33.41 135.17
C ASP A 574 -7.73 -34.10 135.99
N ILE A 575 -8.71 -34.70 135.29
CA ILE A 575 -9.77 -35.50 135.92
C ILE A 575 -9.18 -36.77 136.55
N ILE A 576 -8.27 -37.47 135.86
CA ILE A 576 -7.58 -38.64 136.40
C ILE A 576 -6.77 -38.27 137.64
N ASP A 577 -6.02 -37.17 137.62
CA ASP A 577 -5.25 -36.69 138.79
C ASP A 577 -6.14 -36.45 140.01
N THR A 578 -7.34 -35.90 139.78
CA THR A 578 -8.33 -35.71 140.85
C THR A 578 -8.87 -37.04 141.39
N LYS A 579 -8.96 -38.09 140.57
CA LYS A 579 -9.38 -39.44 140.98
C LYS A 579 -8.27 -40.16 141.75
N THR A 580 -7.02 -40.08 141.29
CA THR A 580 -5.84 -40.64 141.99
C THR A 580 -5.73 -40.06 143.40
N ASP A 581 -5.85 -38.74 143.56
CA ASP A 581 -5.83 -38.05 144.86
C ASP A 581 -6.95 -38.52 145.82
N LYS A 582 -8.08 -38.98 145.29
CA LYS A 582 -9.19 -39.52 146.10
C LYS A 582 -8.92 -40.97 146.52
N GLN A 583 -8.41 -41.79 145.62
CA GLN A 583 -8.05 -43.18 145.92
C GLN A 583 -6.92 -43.25 146.95
N GLU A 584 -5.87 -42.44 146.82
CA GLU A 584 -4.79 -42.37 147.81
C GLU A 584 -5.29 -41.90 149.19
N LYS A 585 -6.29 -41.02 149.24
CA LYS A 585 -6.93 -40.59 150.49
C LYS A 585 -7.85 -41.66 151.10
N GLU A 586 -8.48 -42.52 150.29
CA GLU A 586 -9.26 -43.67 150.76
C GLU A 586 -8.35 -44.81 151.25
N GLU A 587 -7.29 -45.15 150.52
CA GLU A 587 -6.29 -46.14 150.92
C GLU A 587 -5.51 -45.71 152.17
N ALA A 588 -5.19 -44.41 152.32
CA ALA A 588 -4.61 -43.87 153.55
C ALA A 588 -5.59 -43.88 154.74
N ARG A 589 -6.90 -43.86 154.48
CA ARG A 589 -7.96 -44.01 155.51
C ARG A 589 -8.09 -45.46 155.96
N GLU A 590 -8.06 -46.41 155.01
CA GLU A 590 -8.09 -47.86 155.30
C GLU A 590 -6.80 -48.35 155.98
N ALA A 591 -5.63 -47.81 155.62
CA ALA A 591 -4.36 -48.09 156.32
C ALA A 591 -4.33 -47.51 157.75
N ALA A 592 -5.03 -46.40 158.00
CA ALA A 592 -5.17 -45.81 159.34
C ALA A 592 -6.21 -46.52 160.23
N GLU A 593 -7.20 -47.21 159.65
CA GLU A 593 -8.14 -48.08 160.39
C GLU A 593 -7.53 -49.44 160.77
N ASN A 594 -6.70 -50.04 159.88
CA ASN A 594 -6.02 -51.31 160.18
C ASN A 594 -4.88 -51.20 161.23
N ALA A 595 -4.38 -49.99 161.53
CA ALA A 595 -3.34 -49.76 162.54
C ALA A 595 -3.87 -49.57 163.98
N LYS A 596 -5.20 -49.62 164.21
CA LYS A 596 -5.84 -49.40 165.52
C LYS A 596 -6.28 -50.66 166.28
N ASP A 597 -6.11 -51.86 165.72
CA ASP A 597 -6.61 -53.13 166.31
C ASP A 597 -5.54 -54.09 166.89
N THR A 598 -4.30 -53.64 167.13
CA THR A 598 -3.24 -54.50 167.71
C THR A 598 -2.40 -53.85 168.83
N VAL A 599 -3.04 -53.23 169.82
CA VAL A 599 -2.41 -52.93 171.14
C VAL A 599 -3.43 -53.04 172.29
N SER A 600 -3.57 -54.22 172.89
CA SER A 600 -4.10 -54.43 174.27
C SER A 600 -4.08 -55.91 174.66
N GLY A 601 -3.11 -56.32 175.50
CA GLY A 601 -3.13 -57.63 176.16
C GLY A 601 -1.80 -58.04 176.80
N ASN A 602 -1.46 -57.44 177.93
CA ASN A 602 -0.34 -57.82 178.82
C ASN A 602 -0.77 -58.90 179.83
N ASP A 603 0.16 -59.82 180.13
CA ASP A 603 0.54 -60.36 181.45
C ASP A 603 -0.27 -61.44 182.23
N LEU A 604 0.49 -62.54 182.51
CA LEU A 604 0.75 -63.27 183.78
C LEU A 604 -0.32 -64.17 184.43
N ASN A 605 0.01 -65.46 184.66
CA ASN A 605 0.27 -66.03 186.01
C ASN A 605 0.83 -67.48 186.00
N ASP A 606 1.56 -67.84 187.07
CA ASP A 606 2.05 -69.19 187.46
C ASP A 606 0.91 -70.19 187.73
N GLY A 607 1.15 -71.49 187.45
CA GLY A 607 0.30 -72.63 187.87
C GLY A 607 -0.02 -73.64 186.77
#